data_AF-A0A661G151-F1
#
_entry.id   AF-A0A661G151-F1
#
_cell.length_a   1.000
_cell.length_b   1.000
_cell.length_c   1.000
_cell.angle_alpha   90.00
_cell.angle_beta   90.00
_cell.angle_gamma   90.00
#
_symmetry.space_group_name_H-M   'P 1'
#
loop_
_entity.id
_entity.type
_entity.pdbx_description
1 polymer ?
#
loop_
_entity_poly.entity_id
_entity_poly.type
_entity_poly.pdbx_seq_one_letter_code
_entity_poly.pdbx_strand_id
1 'polypeptide(L)' 'YDWFSASVGEYDGTMTNASIGLNYQMFENVGIGLNYNDFELDVGINKSDWNGSLRTSYEGLFVYVSANW' A
#
# COMPACT_ATOMS: atom_id res chain seq x y z
N TYR A 1 -13.78 -3.68 9.84
CA TYR A 1 -12.69 -2.70 10.05
C TYR A 1 -11.74 -3.30 11.04
N ASP A 2 -10.63 -3.86 10.56
CA ASP A 2 -9.60 -4.39 11.43
C ASP A 2 -8.36 -3.52 11.24
N TRP A 3 -7.94 -2.86 12.32
CA TRP A 3 -6.83 -1.92 12.32
C TRP A 3 -5.69 -2.61 13.07
N PHE A 4 -4.66 -3.02 12.34
CA PHE A 4 -3.50 -3.67 12.94
C PHE A 4 -2.47 -2.60 13.28
N SER A 5 -2.51 -2.10 14.52
CA SER A 5 -1.49 -1.21 15.07
C SER A 5 -0.33 -2.05 15.62
N ALA A 6 0.83 -1.99 14.97
CA ALA A 6 2.05 -2.61 15.46
C ALA A 6 2.98 -1.53 16.02
N SER A 7 2.85 -1.22 17.31
CA SER A 7 3.77 -0.31 18.01
C SER A 7 5.09 -1.03 18.33
N VAL A 8 6.16 -0.72 17.60
CA VAL A 8 7.53 -1.15 17.92
C VAL A 8 8.27 0.03 18.57
N GLY A 9 8.06 0.24 19.88
CA GLY A 9 8.78 1.25 20.69
C GLY A 9 8.29 2.71 20.57
N GLU A 10 9.18 3.69 20.82
CA GLU A 10 8.95 5.16 20.79
C GLU A 10 8.65 5.75 19.39
N TYR A 11 8.25 4.89 18.44
CA TYR A 11 8.06 5.21 17.03
C TYR A 11 6.62 4.82 16.65
N ASP A 12 5.74 5.82 16.57
CA ASP A 12 4.36 5.64 16.11
C ASP A 12 4.36 5.69 14.57
N GLY A 13 4.29 4.52 13.93
CA GLY A 13 4.22 4.38 12.48
C GLY A 13 2.83 3.96 12.03
N THR A 14 2.18 4.74 11.15
CA THR A 14 0.97 4.33 10.43
C THR A 14 1.33 3.97 9.00
N MET A 15 0.92 2.78 8.57
CA MET A 15 1.11 2.32 7.19
C MET A 15 -0.25 2.06 6.57
N THR A 16 -0.58 2.80 5.52
CA THR A 16 -1.84 2.68 4.78
C THR A 16 -1.52 2.21 3.36
N ASN A 17 -2.20 1.15 2.91
CA ASN A 17 -2.11 0.69 1.53
C ASN A 17 -3.51 0.64 0.92
N ALA A 18 -3.72 1.41 -0.15
CA ALA A 18 -4.94 1.45 -0.92
C ALA A 18 -4.65 1.06 -2.37
N SER A 19 -5.48 0.20 -2.95
CA SER A 19 -5.31 -0.20 -4.35
C SER A 19 -6.65 -0.28 -5.05
N ILE A 20 -6.69 0.19 -6.29
CA ILE A 20 -7.84 0.03 -7.18
C ILE A 20 -7.39 -0.64 -8.47
N GLY A 21 -8.21 -1.59 -8.94
CA GLY A 21 -7.87 -2.38 -10.11
C GLY A 21 -9.07 -2.67 -11.00
N LEU A 22 -8.81 -2.76 -12.30
CA LEU A 22 -9.73 -3.26 -13.31
C LEU A 22 -9.16 -4.56 -13.87
N ASN A 23 -10.01 -5.58 -13.98
CA ASN A 23 -9.64 -6.88 -14.51
C ASN A 23 -10.58 -7.25 -15.65
N TYR A 24 -10.00 -7.71 -16.76
CA TYR A 24 -10.73 -8.15 -17.93
C TYR A 24 -10.27 -9.55 -18.32
N GLN A 25 -11.20 -10.50 -18.29
CA GLN A 25 -10.95 -11.86 -18.73
C GLN A 25 -11.18 -11.95 -20.23
N MET A 26 -10.10 -12.09 -20.99
CA MET A 26 -10.17 -12.19 -22.45
C MET A 26 -10.53 -13.61 -22.89
N PHE A 27 -10.02 -14.62 -22.18
CA PHE A 27 -10.23 -16.04 -22.45
C PHE A 27 -10.43 -16.79 -21.13
N GLU A 28 -11.01 -17.99 -21.16
CA GLU A 28 -11.19 -18.84 -19.95
C GLU A 28 -9.89 -18.98 -19.14
N ASN A 29 -8.75 -19.03 -19.83
CA ASN A 29 -7.44 -19.22 -19.25
C ASN A 29 -6.58 -17.95 -19.18
N VAL A 30 -7.00 -16.83 -19.76
CA VAL A 30 -6.16 -15.61 -19.88
C VAL A 30 -6.94 -14.35 -19.50
N GLY A 31 -6.40 -13.61 -18.52
CA GLY A 31 -6.90 -12.31 -18.11
C GLY A 31 -5.82 -11.23 -18.23
N ILE A 32 -6.26 -9.99 -18.42
CA ILE A 32 -5.44 -8.79 -18.30
C ILE A 32 -6.00 -7.93 -17.17
N GLY A 33 -5.13 -7.35 -16.37
CA GLY A 33 -5.52 -6.43 -15.32
C GLY A 33 -4.67 -5.18 -15.32
N LEU A 34 -5.31 -4.08 -14.91
CA LEU A 34 -4.71 -2.79 -14.67
C LEU A 34 -4.92 -2.48 -13.20
N ASN A 35 -3.85 -2.20 -12.46
CA ASN A 35 -3.91 -1.81 -11.07
C ASN A 35 -3.22 -0.47 -10.86
N TYR A 36 -3.76 0.28 -9.92
CA TYR A 36 -3.17 1.46 -9.34
C TYR A 36 -3.06 1.25 -7.84
N ASN A 37 -1.85 1.34 -7.31
CA ASN A 37 -1.58 1.20 -5.89
C ASN A 37 -1.09 2.54 -5.33
N ASP A 38 -1.62 2.89 -4.17
CA ASP A 38 -1.26 4.03 -3.36
C ASP A 38 -0.80 3.52 -1.99
N PHE A 39 0.46 3.78 -1.67
CA PHE A 39 1.10 3.36 -0.44
C PHE A 39 1.56 4.61 0.32
N GLU A 40 1.09 4.76 1.55
CA GLU A 40 1.48 5.86 2.43
C GLU A 40 2.07 5.30 3.73
N LEU A 41 3.27 5.77 4.06
CA LEU A 41 3.98 5.46 5.30
C LEU A 41 4.23 6.76 6.05
N ASP A 42 3.52 6.95 7.16
CA ASP A 42 3.74 8.02 8.12
C ASP A 42 4.47 7.47 9.34
N VAL A 43 5.69 7.92 9.58
CA VAL A 43 6.47 7.60 10.78
C VAL A 43 6.61 8.86 11.62
N GLY A 44 5.95 8.88 12.77
CA GLY A 44 6.07 9.92 13.79
C GLY A 44 7.09 9.51 14.86
N ILE A 45 8.12 10.33 15.06
CA ILE A 45 9.08 10.15 16.15
C ILE A 45 8.72 11.16 17.22
N ASN A 46 8.10 10.70 18.30
CA ASN A 46 7.68 11.56 19.40
C ASN A 46 8.69 11.43 20.56
N LYS A 47 9.83 12.15 20.47
CA LYS A 47 10.79 12.26 21.58
C LYS A 47 10.65 13.61 22.29
N SER A 48 10.86 13.61 23.59
CA SER A 48 10.60 14.74 24.51
C SER A 48 11.27 16.08 24.14
N ASP A 49 12.27 16.09 23.25
CA ASP A 49 13.00 17.28 22.77
C ASP A 49 13.02 17.42 21.23
N TRP A 50 12.39 16.50 20.48
CA TRP A 50 12.39 16.55 19.02
C TRP A 50 11.11 15.96 18.43
N ASN A 51 10.38 16.80 17.69
CA ASN A 51 9.20 16.42 16.94
C ASN A 51 9.55 16.35 15.44
N GLY A 52 9.82 15.13 14.95
CA GLY A 52 10.09 14.86 13.55
C GLY A 52 9.03 13.93 12.95
N SER A 53 8.47 14.33 11.80
CA SER A 53 7.59 13.47 11.00
C SER A 53 8.27 13.13 9.68
N LEU A 54 8.26 11.86 9.32
CA LEU A 54 8.69 11.39 8.01
C LEU A 54 7.47 10.77 7.32
N ARG A 55 7.02 11.42 6.25
CA ARG A 55 5.96 10.93 5.37
C ARG A 55 6.57 10.49 4.06
N THR A 56 6.36 9.23 3.72
CA THR A 56 6.76 8.67 2.43
C THR A 56 5.51 8.15 1.72
N SER A 57 5.20 8.71 0.55
CA SER A 57 4.14 8.20 -0.31
C SER A 57 4.75 7.59 -1.57
N TYR A 58 4.15 6.48 -2.02
CA TYR A 58 4.50 5.81 -3.25
C TYR A 58 3.23 5.45 -4.01
N GLU A 59 3.09 6.02 -5.21
CA GLU A 59 2.00 5.73 -6.13
C GLU A 59 2.55 5.01 -7.38
N GLY A 60 1.82 4.00 -7.84
CA GLY A 60 2.27 3.18 -8.96
C GLY A 60 1.12 2.56 -9.75
N LEU A 61 1.16 2.77 -11.07
CA LEU A 61 0.31 2.07 -12.02
C LEU A 61 1.07 0.87 -12.59
N PHE A 62 0.45 -0.30 -12.57
CA PHE A 62 0.99 -1.49 -13.21
C PHE A 62 -0.07 -2.26 -13.97
N VAL A 63 0.35 -2.85 -15.10
CA VAL A 63 -0.44 -3.80 -15.86
C VAL A 63 0.11 -5.20 -15.64
N TYR A 64 -0.78 -6.19 -15.60
CA TYR A 64 -0.39 -7.58 -15.49
C TYR A 64 -1.27 -8.46 -16.36
N VAL A 65 -0.71 -9.60 -16.76
CA VAL A 65 -1.42 -10.65 -17.50
C VAL A 65 -1.43 -11.88 -16.61
N SER A 66 -2.60 -12.47 -16.42
CA SER A 66 -2.78 -13.71 -15.69
C SER A 66 -3.11 -14.84 -16.66
N ALA A 67 -2.49 -16.00 -16.45
CA ALA A 67 -2.78 -17.22 -17.19
C ALA A 67 -2.98 -18.38 -16.21
N ASN A 68 -4.10 -19.09 -16.32
CA ASN A 68 -4.44 -20.27 -15.50
C ASN A 68 -4.50 -21.51 -16.40
N TRP A 69 -3.84 -22.60 -15.98
CA TRP A 69 -3.67 -23.85 -16.73
C TRP A 69 -4.13 -25.03 -15.88
#